data_AF-A0A183F857-F1
#
_entry.id   AF-A0A183F857-F1
#
_cell.length_a   1.000
_cell.length_b   1.000
_cell.length_c   1.000
_cell.angle_alpha   90.00
_cell.angle_beta   90.00
_cell.angle_gamma   90.00
#
_symmetry.space_group_name_H-M   'P 1'
#
loop_
_entity.id
_entity.type
_entity.pdbx_description
1 polymer ?
#
loop_
_entity_poly.entity_id
_entity_poly.type
_entity_poly.pdbx_seq_one_letter_code
_entity_poly.pdbx_strand_id
1 'polypeptide(L)'
;MSRGMTAPSRSLASEERSTVYCICHHARRRSSSQQQPPDAIFEETIQETTDAAFRLDPRDLQIIVDAIRPEPTTQPSASPTPVFKREGYAKQYDFNMSLIRKLIPLQSFEEINAVVTNIVHDLNVRNETLKIADEHPEVFQYLETKSKADSLRSTDPKLSEFMDSI
;
A
#
# COMPACT_ATOMS: atom_id res chain seq x y z
N MET A 1 32.03 -54.96 22.40
CA MET A 1 30.73 -54.30 22.16
C MET A 1 30.99 -52.82 21.92
N SER A 2 30.75 -52.31 20.72
CA SER A 2 30.59 -50.87 20.42
C SER A 2 29.81 -50.75 19.11
N ARG A 3 28.66 -50.07 19.14
CA ARG A 3 27.86 -49.82 17.92
C ARG A 3 28.33 -48.52 17.28
N GLY A 4 28.86 -48.59 16.05
CA GLY A 4 28.95 -47.41 15.20
C GLY A 4 27.56 -47.07 14.66
N MET A 5 27.11 -45.84 14.87
CA MET A 5 25.91 -45.30 14.22
C MET A 5 26.32 -44.13 13.31
N THR A 6 26.57 -44.45 12.04
CA THR A 6 26.68 -43.46 10.97
C THR A 6 25.28 -43.02 10.55
N ALA A 7 24.96 -41.74 10.72
CA ALA A 7 23.73 -41.17 10.20
C ALA A 7 23.80 -40.99 8.68
N PRO A 8 22.73 -41.31 7.92
CA PRO A 8 22.69 -41.02 6.50
C PRO A 8 22.37 -39.55 6.25
N SER A 9 23.28 -38.83 5.60
CA SER A 9 23.00 -37.52 5.01
C SER A 9 21.91 -37.64 3.94
N ARG A 10 20.89 -36.78 3.98
CA ARG A 10 20.05 -36.51 2.80
C ARG A 10 19.90 -35.02 2.56
N SER A 11 20.14 -34.66 1.30
CA SER A 11 20.12 -33.29 0.78
C SER A 11 18.73 -32.69 0.77
N LEU A 12 18.69 -31.37 0.90
CA LEU A 12 17.58 -30.52 0.49
C LEU A 12 17.21 -30.78 -0.99
N ALA A 13 15.92 -30.98 -1.28
CA ALA A 13 15.33 -30.77 -2.60
C ALA A 13 13.80 -30.73 -2.53
N SER A 14 13.22 -29.56 -2.85
CA SER A 14 11.94 -29.40 -3.57
C SER A 14 10.71 -30.22 -3.11
N GLU A 15 9.87 -29.64 -2.25
CA GLU A 15 8.43 -29.95 -2.29
C GLU A 15 7.52 -28.73 -1.99
N GLU A 16 7.84 -27.60 -2.61
CA GLU A 16 6.88 -26.50 -2.76
C GLU A 16 5.78 -26.90 -3.75
N ARG A 17 4.68 -27.48 -3.25
CA ARG A 17 3.47 -27.73 -4.04
C ARG A 17 2.24 -27.04 -3.45
N SER A 18 2.19 -25.73 -3.70
CA SER A 18 0.98 -24.93 -3.94
C SER A 18 -0.27 -25.28 -3.13
N THR A 19 -0.40 -24.67 -1.96
CA THR A 19 -1.65 -24.61 -1.17
C THR A 19 -2.79 -23.86 -1.89
N VAL A 20 -2.52 -23.22 -3.04
CA VAL A 20 -3.43 -22.32 -3.76
C VAL A 20 -4.54 -23.07 -4.51
N TYR A 21 -4.38 -24.37 -4.80
CA TYR A 21 -5.32 -25.09 -5.68
C TYR A 21 -6.63 -25.58 -5.00
N CYS A 22 -6.72 -25.57 -3.66
CA CYS A 22 -7.84 -26.23 -2.97
C CYS A 22 -9.11 -25.38 -2.78
N ILE A 23 -9.03 -24.04 -2.91
CA ILE A 23 -10.16 -23.15 -2.56
C ILE A 23 -11.24 -23.11 -3.66
N CYS A 24 -10.89 -23.32 -4.93
CA CYS A 24 -11.83 -23.17 -6.05
C CYS A 24 -12.86 -24.29 -6.21
N HIS A 25 -12.76 -25.41 -5.48
CA HIS A 25 -13.57 -26.61 -5.76
C HIS A 25 -14.77 -26.84 -4.82
N HIS A 26 -15.03 -25.95 -3.85
CA HIS A 26 -16.13 -26.10 -2.88
C HIS A 26 -17.39 -25.26 -3.16
N ALA A 27 -17.37 -24.34 -4.12
CA ALA A 27 -18.53 -23.52 -4.49
C ALA A 27 -19.59 -24.24 -5.38
N ARG A 28 -19.43 -25.55 -5.66
CA ARG A 28 -20.32 -26.33 -6.55
C ARG A 28 -20.98 -27.55 -5.89
N ARG A 29 -21.62 -27.35 -4.73
CA ARG A 29 -22.67 -28.28 -4.25
C ARG A 29 -23.94 -27.51 -3.84
N ARG A 30 -24.82 -27.31 -4.83
CA ARG A 30 -26.24 -26.98 -4.60
C ARG A 30 -27.04 -28.27 -4.44
N SER A 31 -27.75 -28.40 -3.31
CA SER A 31 -28.87 -29.33 -3.09
C SER A 31 -29.44 -29.10 -1.68
N SER A 32 -30.74 -29.03 -1.38
CA SER A 32 -31.96 -28.76 -2.17
C SER A 32 -33.19 -28.90 -1.25
N SER A 33 -33.96 -27.82 -1.04
CA SER A 33 -35.24 -27.66 -0.31
C SER A 33 -35.38 -26.14 0.00
N GLN A 34 -36.49 -25.41 -0.03
CA GLN A 34 -37.95 -25.53 -0.28
C GLN A 34 -38.42 -24.08 -0.70
N GLN A 35 -39.60 -23.72 -1.22
CA GLN A 35 -40.87 -24.41 -1.57
C GLN A 35 -41.66 -23.60 -2.63
N GLN A 36 -42.83 -24.10 -3.05
CA GLN A 36 -43.89 -23.48 -3.89
C GLN A 36 -45.24 -24.13 -3.41
N PRO A 37 -46.49 -23.60 -3.58
CA PRO A 37 -47.06 -22.55 -4.46
C PRO A 37 -47.85 -21.46 -3.62
N PRO A 38 -48.82 -20.65 -4.13
CA PRO A 38 -49.38 -20.55 -5.49
C PRO A 38 -49.48 -19.14 -6.11
N ASP A 39 -49.92 -19.15 -7.36
CA ASP A 39 -50.11 -18.00 -8.23
C ASP A 39 -51.13 -16.99 -7.68
N ALA A 40 -50.70 -15.74 -7.55
CA ALA A 40 -51.57 -14.58 -7.47
C ALA A 40 -51.26 -13.69 -8.66
N ILE A 41 -52.18 -13.68 -9.63
CA ILE A 41 -52.15 -12.75 -10.76
C ILE A 41 -52.33 -11.35 -10.18
N PHE A 42 -51.23 -10.58 -10.11
CA PHE A 42 -51.33 -9.13 -10.01
C PHE A 42 -51.44 -8.59 -11.42
N GLU A 43 -52.65 -8.16 -11.79
CA GLU A 43 -52.85 -7.39 -13.00
C GLU A 43 -51.99 -6.13 -12.92
N GLU A 44 -51.04 -6.03 -13.85
CA GLU A 44 -50.24 -4.84 -14.07
C GLU A 44 -51.16 -3.77 -14.66
N THR A 45 -51.90 -3.06 -13.80
CA THR A 45 -52.58 -1.83 -14.18
C THR A 45 -51.51 -0.77 -14.42
N ILE A 46 -50.90 -0.82 -15.61
CA ILE A 46 -50.16 0.29 -16.19
C ILE A 46 -51.18 1.41 -16.38
N GLN A 47 -51.34 2.24 -15.36
CA GLN A 47 -52.24 3.38 -15.43
C GLN A 47 -51.56 4.45 -16.29
N GLU A 48 -51.84 4.41 -17.60
CA GLU A 48 -51.51 5.44 -18.56
C GLU A 48 -51.93 6.82 -18.02
N THR A 49 -50.96 7.52 -17.44
CA THR A 49 -51.07 8.94 -17.09
C THR A 49 -50.20 9.73 -18.07
N THR A 50 -50.31 9.38 -19.36
CA THR A 50 -49.75 10.13 -20.48
C THR A 50 -50.64 11.33 -20.78
N ASP A 51 -50.58 12.37 -19.94
CA ASP A 51 -51.00 13.73 -20.33
C ASP A 51 -50.42 14.85 -19.43
N ALA A 52 -49.29 14.58 -18.78
CA ALA A 52 -48.45 15.61 -18.19
C ALA A 52 -47.00 15.42 -18.65
N ALA A 53 -46.72 15.82 -19.90
CA ALA A 53 -45.35 16.00 -20.34
C ALA A 53 -44.73 17.13 -19.50
N PHE A 54 -43.95 16.76 -18.47
CA PHE A 54 -43.19 17.70 -17.65
C PHE A 54 -42.13 18.40 -18.53
N ARG A 55 -42.54 19.48 -19.19
CA ARG A 55 -41.65 20.37 -19.93
C ARG A 55 -40.87 21.19 -18.91
N LEU A 56 -39.76 20.62 -18.44
CA LEU A 56 -38.73 21.35 -17.70
C LEU A 56 -38.35 22.62 -18.49
N ASP A 57 -38.27 23.76 -17.82
CA ASP A 57 -37.74 24.98 -18.42
C ASP A 57 -36.28 24.70 -18.82
N PRO A 58 -35.77 25.23 -19.95
CA PRO A 58 -34.34 25.23 -20.24
C PRO A 58 -33.44 25.65 -19.06
N ARG A 59 -33.95 26.49 -18.15
CA ARG A 59 -33.28 26.84 -16.88
C ARG A 59 -33.21 25.70 -15.87
N ASP A 60 -34.27 24.89 -15.74
CA ASP A 60 -34.27 23.72 -14.85
C ASP A 60 -33.26 22.67 -15.34
N LEU A 61 -33.17 22.48 -16.66
CA LEU A 61 -32.14 21.65 -17.28
C LEU A 61 -30.72 22.17 -17.00
N GLN A 62 -30.52 23.49 -17.05
CA GLN A 62 -29.23 24.10 -16.71
C GLN A 62 -28.87 23.90 -15.23
N ILE A 63 -29.84 24.07 -14.31
CA ILE A 63 -29.65 23.81 -12.87
C ILE A 63 -29.27 22.35 -12.62
N ILE A 64 -29.92 21.40 -13.30
CA ILE A 64 -29.56 19.98 -13.21
C ILE A 64 -28.13 19.75 -13.74
N VAL A 65 -27.79 20.29 -14.91
CA VAL A 65 -26.46 20.18 -15.53
C VAL A 65 -25.36 20.75 -14.64
N ASP A 66 -25.60 21.88 -13.98
CA ASP A 66 -24.64 22.49 -13.06
C ASP A 66 -24.57 21.77 -11.70
N ALA A 67 -25.66 21.16 -11.24
CA ALA A 67 -25.67 20.32 -10.03
C ALA A 67 -24.98 18.95 -10.22
N ILE A 68 -24.96 18.40 -11.45
CA ILE A 68 -24.19 17.18 -11.78
C ILE A 68 -22.80 17.48 -12.35
N ARG A 69 -22.47 18.76 -12.61
CA ARG A 69 -21.10 19.14 -12.95
C ARG A 69 -20.27 18.91 -11.68
N PRO A 70 -19.25 18.04 -11.70
CA PRO A 70 -18.33 17.98 -10.58
C PRO A 70 -17.66 19.35 -10.48
N GLU A 71 -17.88 20.03 -9.35
CA GLU A 71 -17.02 21.11 -8.89
C GLU A 71 -15.56 20.67 -9.11
N PRO A 72 -14.67 21.54 -9.64
CA PRO A 72 -13.26 21.23 -9.75
C PRO A 72 -12.73 21.05 -8.32
N THR A 73 -12.73 19.80 -7.85
CA THR A 73 -12.24 19.43 -6.53
C THR A 73 -10.86 20.03 -6.38
N THR A 74 -10.72 20.98 -5.45
CA THR A 74 -9.48 21.71 -5.21
C THR A 74 -8.39 20.68 -4.92
N GLN A 75 -7.64 20.36 -5.97
CA GLN A 75 -6.71 19.25 -5.97
C GLN A 75 -5.66 19.60 -4.90
N PRO A 76 -5.45 18.76 -3.87
CA PRO A 76 -4.45 19.07 -2.86
C PRO A 76 -3.13 19.26 -3.59
N SER A 77 -2.58 20.47 -3.48
CA SER A 77 -1.48 20.95 -4.31
C SER A 77 -0.36 19.94 -4.29
N ALA A 78 -0.11 19.29 -5.44
CA ALA A 78 0.96 18.33 -5.58
C ALA A 78 2.26 19.02 -5.15
N SER A 79 2.86 18.55 -4.06
CA SER A 79 4.19 19.01 -3.67
C SER A 79 5.13 18.75 -4.86
N PRO A 80 6.00 19.73 -5.19
CA PRO A 80 6.87 19.58 -6.35
C PRO A 80 7.69 18.30 -6.21
N THR A 81 7.71 17.49 -7.27
CA THR A 81 8.49 16.26 -7.29
C THR A 81 9.96 16.60 -7.01
N PRO A 82 10.63 15.95 -6.04
CA PRO A 82 12.01 16.28 -5.70
C PRO A 82 12.94 16.13 -6.90
N VAL A 83 13.78 17.13 -7.14
CA VAL A 83 14.77 17.12 -8.22
C VAL A 83 16.11 16.69 -7.64
N PHE A 84 16.54 15.46 -7.97
CA PHE A 84 17.80 14.91 -7.50
C PHE A 84 18.95 15.23 -8.47
N LYS A 85 20.09 15.67 -7.93
CA LYS A 85 21.39 15.81 -8.63
C LYS A 85 21.91 14.44 -9.07
N ARG A 86 21.67 13.39 -8.28
CA ARG A 86 22.03 11.98 -8.57
C ARG A 86 20.86 11.19 -9.14
N GLU A 87 20.96 10.82 -10.41
CA GLU A 87 19.94 10.02 -11.13
C GLU A 87 19.56 8.71 -10.40
N GLY A 88 20.52 8.06 -9.73
CA GLY A 88 20.27 6.84 -8.95
C GLY A 88 19.29 7.05 -7.79
N TYR A 89 19.28 8.23 -7.17
CA TYR A 89 18.35 8.54 -6.08
C TYR A 89 16.94 8.86 -6.61
N ALA A 90 16.82 9.55 -7.74
CA ALA A 90 15.53 9.74 -8.42
C ALA A 90 14.87 8.37 -8.72
N LYS A 91 15.62 7.44 -9.33
CA LYS A 91 15.14 6.08 -9.62
C LYS A 91 14.69 5.32 -8.37
N GLN A 92 15.38 5.46 -7.24
CA GLN A 92 14.98 4.85 -5.97
C GLN A 92 13.74 5.52 -5.36
N TYR A 93 13.65 6.85 -5.40
CA TYR A 93 12.50 7.62 -4.94
C TYR A 93 11.22 7.22 -5.72
N ASP A 94 11.31 7.17 -7.05
CA ASP A 94 10.21 6.77 -7.93
C ASP A 94 9.75 5.32 -7.66
N PHE A 95 10.71 4.41 -7.44
CA PHE A 95 10.42 3.03 -7.07
C PHE A 95 9.70 2.94 -5.71
N ASN A 96 10.23 3.61 -4.67
CA ASN A 96 9.60 3.66 -3.35
C ASN A 96 8.18 4.27 -3.42
N MET A 97 7.99 5.36 -4.18
CA MET A 97 6.68 5.97 -4.42
C MET A 97 5.73 5.03 -5.18
N SER A 98 6.23 4.21 -6.11
CA SER A 98 5.45 3.16 -6.77
C SER A 98 5.01 2.07 -5.81
N LEU A 99 5.84 1.70 -4.83
CA LEU A 99 5.46 0.77 -3.76
C LEU A 99 4.42 1.39 -2.82
N ILE A 100 4.64 2.61 -2.33
CA ILE A 100 3.69 3.34 -1.47
C ILE A 100 2.30 3.39 -2.12
N ARG A 101 2.20 3.78 -3.40
CA ARG A 101 0.93 3.83 -4.14
C ARG A 101 0.22 2.47 -4.26
N LYS A 102 0.98 1.37 -4.31
CA LYS A 102 0.42 -0.01 -4.35
C LYS A 102 0.04 -0.54 -2.97
N LEU A 103 0.70 -0.05 -1.92
CA LEU A 103 0.52 -0.51 -0.54
C LEU A 103 -0.61 0.22 0.20
N ILE A 104 -0.79 1.53 -0.02
CA ILE A 104 -1.86 2.31 0.65
C ILE A 104 -3.25 1.65 0.54
N PRO A 105 -3.71 1.15 -0.63
CA PRO A 105 -5.00 0.46 -0.73
C PRO A 105 -5.12 -0.80 0.12
N LEU A 106 -4.00 -1.42 0.52
CA LEU A 106 -3.99 -2.62 1.36
C LEU A 106 -4.16 -2.31 2.86
N GLN A 107 -4.13 -1.04 3.26
CA GLN A 107 -4.38 -0.64 4.65
C GLN A 107 -5.84 -0.87 5.07
N SER A 108 -6.77 -1.13 4.15
CA SER A 108 -8.17 -1.46 4.49
C SER A 108 -8.35 -2.89 5.02
N PHE A 109 -7.34 -3.77 4.93
CA PHE A 109 -7.40 -5.13 5.44
C PHE A 109 -6.81 -5.17 6.86
N GLU A 110 -7.65 -5.45 7.86
CA GLU A 110 -7.29 -5.36 9.28
C GLU A 110 -6.10 -6.25 9.65
N GLU A 111 -6.04 -7.47 9.09
CA GLU A 111 -5.02 -8.48 9.38
C GLU A 111 -3.61 -8.06 8.97
N ILE A 112 -3.48 -7.12 8.02
CA ILE A 112 -2.19 -6.63 7.50
C ILE A 112 -1.99 -5.13 7.68
N ASN A 113 -3.00 -4.39 8.15
CA ASN A 113 -2.98 -2.92 8.27
C ASN A 113 -1.72 -2.40 8.97
N ALA A 114 -1.37 -2.95 10.14
CA ALA A 114 -0.21 -2.51 10.91
C ALA A 114 1.11 -2.72 10.15
N VAL A 115 1.27 -3.87 9.49
CA VAL A 115 2.45 -4.21 8.69
C VAL A 115 2.57 -3.28 7.47
N VAL A 116 1.47 -3.09 6.74
CA VAL A 116 1.43 -2.19 5.57
C VAL A 116 1.72 -0.75 5.97
N THR A 117 1.16 -0.28 7.09
CA THR A 117 1.38 1.07 7.63
C THR A 117 2.84 1.30 8.00
N ASN A 118 3.49 0.33 8.66
CA ASN A 118 4.92 0.41 8.98
C ASN A 118 5.78 0.44 7.70
N ILE A 119 5.49 -0.41 6.70
CA ILE A 119 6.23 -0.40 5.43
C ILE A 119 6.05 0.92 4.68
N VAL A 120 4.84 1.49 4.66
CA VAL A 120 4.59 2.81 4.04
C VAL A 120 5.33 3.91 4.80
N HIS A 121 5.39 3.86 6.13
CA HIS A 121 6.19 4.78 6.93
C HIS A 121 7.69 4.68 6.59
N ASP A 122 8.27 3.47 6.62
CA ASP A 122 9.69 3.23 6.32
C ASP A 122 10.07 3.67 4.90
N LEU A 123 9.19 3.49 3.91
CA LEU A 123 9.41 3.97 2.54
C LEU A 123 9.38 5.50 2.44
N ASN A 124 8.54 6.18 3.22
CA ASN A 124 8.55 7.64 3.30
C ASN A 124 9.82 8.14 4.01
N VAL A 125 10.23 7.54 5.13
CA VAL A 125 11.49 7.86 5.82
C VAL A 125 12.69 7.66 4.88
N ARG A 126 12.71 6.57 4.10
CA ARG A 126 13.73 6.35 3.06
C ARG A 126 13.72 7.44 1.99
N ASN A 127 12.55 7.89 1.56
CA ASN A 127 12.42 8.96 0.57
C ASN A 127 12.95 10.31 1.08
N GLU A 128 12.70 10.67 2.35
CA GLU A 128 13.32 11.85 2.96
C GLU A 128 14.83 11.67 3.13
N THR A 129 15.28 10.47 3.52
CA THR A 129 16.71 10.11 3.62
C THR A 129 17.43 10.28 2.28
N LEU A 130 16.79 9.95 1.16
CA LEU A 130 17.34 10.17 -0.19
C LEU A 130 17.49 11.65 -0.54
N LYS A 131 16.54 12.51 -0.14
CA LYS A 131 16.67 13.98 -0.33
C LYS A 131 17.84 14.52 0.47
N ILE A 132 17.92 14.18 1.76
CA ILE A 132 19.03 14.58 2.64
C ILE A 132 20.36 14.07 2.08
N ALA A 133 20.43 12.83 1.59
CA ALA A 133 21.65 12.29 0.97
C ALA A 133 22.05 13.05 -0.31
N ASP A 134 21.10 13.60 -1.06
CA ASP A 134 21.36 14.36 -2.28
C ASP A 134 21.76 15.82 -2.02
N GLU A 135 21.06 16.46 -1.09
CA GLU A 135 21.24 17.86 -0.70
C GLU A 135 22.47 18.05 0.20
N HIS A 136 22.61 17.17 1.20
CA HIS A 136 23.52 17.26 2.34
C HIS A 136 24.29 15.94 2.60
N PRO A 137 25.14 15.48 1.67
CA PRO A 137 25.92 14.24 1.85
C PRO A 137 26.79 14.22 3.12
N GLU A 138 27.24 15.38 3.59
CA GLU A 138 28.02 15.58 4.82
C GLU A 138 27.32 15.06 6.09
N VAL A 139 25.98 14.99 6.11
CA VAL A 139 25.21 14.47 7.26
C VAL A 139 25.56 13.00 7.54
N PHE A 140 25.82 12.21 6.51
CA PHE A 140 26.18 10.80 6.66
C PHE A 140 27.60 10.64 7.19
N GLN A 141 28.53 11.52 6.78
CA GLN A 141 29.86 11.56 7.35
C GLN A 141 29.84 11.96 8.83
N TYR A 142 29.03 12.95 9.21
CA TYR A 142 28.82 13.31 10.62
C TYR A 142 28.26 12.13 11.44
N LEU A 143 27.26 11.41 10.92
CA LEU A 143 26.71 10.23 11.59
C LEU A 143 27.75 9.11 11.76
N GLU A 144 28.63 8.90 10.78
CA GLU A 144 29.77 7.98 10.93
C GLU A 144 30.78 8.44 11.99
N THR A 145 31.17 9.72 11.99
CA THR A 145 32.09 10.30 12.98
C THR A 145 31.52 10.13 14.39
N LYS A 146 30.24 10.47 14.58
CA LYS A 146 29.53 10.32 15.84
C LYS A 146 29.43 8.86 16.29
N SER A 147 29.09 7.94 15.37
CA SER A 147 29.06 6.51 15.69
C SER A 147 30.44 5.96 16.10
N LYS A 148 31.53 6.51 15.55
CA LYS A 148 32.91 6.17 15.96
C LYS A 148 33.20 6.75 17.35
N ALA A 149 32.86 8.01 17.62
CA ALA A 149 32.98 8.62 18.95
C ALA A 149 32.21 7.82 20.01
N ASP A 150 30.94 7.50 19.77
CA ASP A 150 30.10 6.72 20.68
C ASP A 150 30.69 5.32 20.98
N SER A 151 31.36 4.68 20.02
CA SER A 151 32.09 3.42 20.23
C SER A 151 33.37 3.57 21.06
N LEU A 152 33.97 4.75 21.05
CA LEU A 152 35.21 5.07 21.77
C LEU A 152 34.96 5.56 23.20
N ARG A 153 33.77 6.07 23.53
CA ARG A 153 33.40 6.60 24.86
C ARG A 153 33.87 5.75 26.05
N SER A 154 33.87 4.42 25.92
CA SER A 154 34.24 3.47 26.98
C SER A 154 35.69 2.96 26.90
N THR A 155 36.38 3.16 25.77
CA THR A 155 37.71 2.59 25.50
C THR A 155 38.81 3.65 25.40
N ASP A 156 38.53 4.80 24.78
CA ASP A 156 39.35 6.01 24.82
C ASP A 156 38.45 7.25 24.89
N PRO A 157 38.10 7.72 26.10
CA PRO A 157 37.25 8.87 26.30
C PRO A 157 37.82 10.17 25.69
N LYS A 158 39.15 10.34 25.66
CA LYS A 158 39.77 11.55 25.10
C LYS A 158 39.69 11.58 23.59
N LEU A 159 39.87 10.43 22.94
CA LEU A 159 39.66 10.32 21.49
C LEU A 159 38.18 10.47 21.14
N SER A 160 37.26 9.96 21.98
CA SER A 160 35.82 10.22 21.85
C SER A 160 35.48 11.70 21.93
N GLU A 161 35.98 12.43 22.94
CA GLU A 161 35.77 13.88 23.09
C GLU A 161 36.35 14.67 21.90
N PHE A 162 37.52 14.27 21.39
CA PHE A 162 38.08 14.86 20.18
C PHE A 162 37.20 14.61 18.95
N MET A 163 36.69 13.39 18.76
CA MET A 163 35.80 13.07 17.64
C MET A 163 34.42 13.73 17.74
N ASP A 164 33.92 14.02 18.95
CA ASP A 164 32.71 14.82 19.17
C ASP A 164 32.93 16.33 18.87
N SER A 165 34.19 16.79 18.69
CA SER A 165 34.56 18.21 18.50
C SER A 165 34.86 18.63 17.04
N ILE A 166 34.79 17.69 16.09
CA ILE A 166 35.14 17.86 14.66
C ILE A 166 33.97 17.57 13.72
#